data_AF-A0A436HQS3-F1
#
_entry.id   AF-A0A436HQS3-F1
#
_cell.length_a   1.000
_cell.length_b   1.000
_cell.length_c   1.000
_cell.angle_alpha   90.00
_cell.angle_beta   90.00
_cell.angle_gamma   90.00
#
_symmetry.space_group_name_H-M   'P 1'
#
loop_
_entity.id
_entity.type
_entity.pdbx_description
1 polymer ?
#
loop_
_entity_poly.entity_id
_entity_poly.type
_entity_poly.pdbx_seq_one_letter_code
_entity_poly.pdbx_strand_id
1 'polypeptide(L)'
;MPGPVVRVPGSVSARQFKLQLLASGLLGQVEAFIAAKGPAVQIAYDNSNSFVRTEPMMASGFAALGFNDEQVDAFFVAAAQI
;
A
#
# COMPACT_ATOMS: atom_id res chain seq x y z
N MET A 1 -4.12 18.63 -26.10
CA MET A 1 -3.04 18.64 -25.08
C MET A 1 -3.34 17.52 -24.10
N PRO A 2 -2.46 16.54 -23.86
CA PRO A 2 -2.66 15.61 -22.76
C PRO A 2 -2.36 16.36 -21.46
N GLY A 3 -3.28 16.33 -20.49
CA GLY A 3 -3.09 16.92 -19.18
C GLY A 3 -1.91 16.30 -18.43
N PRO A 4 -1.47 16.87 -17.30
CA PRO A 4 -0.42 16.26 -16.49
C PRO A 4 -0.86 14.86 -16.08
N VAL A 5 -0.26 13.85 -16.69
CA VAL A 5 -0.42 12.45 -16.28
C VAL A 5 0.10 12.37 -14.85
N VAL A 6 -0.81 12.31 -13.87
CA VAL A 6 -0.46 12.02 -12.48
C VAL A 6 0.22 10.66 -12.51
N ARG A 7 1.56 10.67 -12.44
CA ARG A 7 2.35 9.44 -12.49
C ARG A 7 2.18 8.75 -11.15
N VAL A 8 1.28 7.77 -11.11
CA VAL A 8 1.17 6.90 -9.94
C VAL A 8 2.51 6.18 -9.78
N PRO A 9 3.17 6.30 -8.62
CA PRO A 9 4.40 5.57 -8.36
C PRO A 9 4.12 4.06 -8.44
N GLY A 10 4.90 3.35 -9.25
CA GLY A 10 4.80 1.89 -9.32
C GLY A 10 5.21 1.19 -8.02
N SER A 11 5.98 1.88 -7.17
CA SER A 11 6.38 1.40 -5.84
C SER A 11 6.67 2.58 -4.91
N VAL A 12 6.46 2.37 -3.62
CA VAL A 12 6.88 3.29 -2.54
C VAL A 12 7.74 2.54 -1.53
N SER A 13 8.58 3.25 -0.79
CA SER A 13 9.33 2.64 0.31
C SER A 13 8.40 2.15 1.42
N ALA A 14 8.83 1.16 2.21
CA ALA A 14 8.06 0.66 3.33
C ALA A 14 7.74 1.75 4.36
N ARG A 15 8.66 2.70 4.53
CA ARG A 15 8.43 3.88 5.37
C ARG A 15 7.29 4.74 4.83
N GLN A 16 7.34 5.12 3.56
CA GLN A 16 6.29 5.92 2.91
C GLN A 16 4.92 5.25 3.01
N PHE A 17 4.88 3.95 2.75
CA PHE A 17 3.66 3.14 2.87
C PHE A 17 3.10 3.15 4.30
N LYS A 18 3.92 2.79 5.30
CA LYS A 18 3.50 2.74 6.71
C LYS A 18 3.09 4.12 7.24
N LEU A 19 3.80 5.18 6.84
CA LEU A 19 3.45 6.55 7.23
C LEU A 19 2.14 7.02 6.58
N GLN A 20 1.89 6.67 5.32
CA GLN A 20 0.62 6.97 4.68
C GLN A 20 -0.53 6.21 5.34
N LEU A 21 -0.34 4.93 5.68
CA LEU A 21 -1.32 4.15 6.44
C LEU A 21 -1.61 4.78 7.80
N LEU A 22 -0.58 5.30 8.48
CA LEU A 22 -0.74 6.01 9.74
C LEU A 22 -1.52 7.31 9.55
N ALA A 23 -1.17 8.10 8.52
CA ALA A 23 -1.84 9.37 8.20
C ALA A 23 -3.30 9.17 7.81
N SER A 24 -3.64 8.05 7.15
CA SER A 24 -5.01 7.71 6.79
C SER A 24 -5.78 6.97 7.89
N GLY A 25 -5.15 6.70 9.05
CA GLY A 25 -5.77 5.92 10.13
C GLY A 25 -6.01 4.44 9.80
N LEU A 26 -5.42 3.94 8.72
CA LEU A 26 -5.60 2.57 8.23
C LEU A 26 -4.57 1.59 8.79
N LEU A 27 -3.47 2.09 9.39
CA LEU A 27 -2.35 1.27 9.85
C LEU A 27 -2.83 0.10 10.74
N GLY A 28 -3.68 0.37 11.74
CA GLY A 28 -4.20 -0.68 12.61
C GLY A 28 -5.06 -1.71 11.89
N GLN A 29 -5.78 -1.31 10.84
CA GLN A 29 -6.62 -2.21 10.05
C GLN A 29 -5.77 -3.10 9.13
N VAL A 30 -4.70 -2.55 8.55
CA VAL A 30 -3.73 -3.31 7.75
C VAL A 30 -2.94 -4.27 8.64
N GLU A 31 -2.47 -3.82 9.81
CA GLU A 31 -1.75 -4.67 10.75
C GLU A 31 -2.62 -5.83 11.25
N ALA A 32 -3.89 -5.57 11.58
CA ALA A 32 -4.84 -6.62 11.94
C ALA A 32 -5.09 -7.60 10.78
N PHE A 33 -5.21 -7.11 9.55
CA PHE A 33 -5.36 -7.95 8.36
C PHE A 33 -4.13 -8.85 8.15
N ILE A 34 -2.93 -8.29 8.27
CA ILE A 34 -1.67 -9.02 8.11
C ILE A 34 -1.46 -10.01 9.25
N ALA A 35 -1.83 -9.65 10.48
CA ALA A 35 -1.85 -10.55 11.62
C ALA A 35 -2.81 -11.73 11.43
N ALA A 36 -3.95 -11.51 10.76
CA ALA A 36 -4.89 -12.57 10.39
C ALA A 36 -4.38 -13.45 9.23
N LYS A 37 -3.31 -13.05 8.53
CA LYS A 37 -2.62 -13.90 7.53
C LYS A 37 -1.57 -14.79 8.19
N GLY A 38 -1.14 -15.80 7.45
CA GLY A 38 -0.09 -16.72 7.90
C GLY A 38 1.27 -16.02 8.11
N PRO A 39 2.18 -16.67 8.85
CA PRO A 39 3.47 -16.09 9.25
C PRO A 39 4.32 -15.64 8.05
N ALA A 40 4.22 -16.29 6.90
CA ALA A 40 4.91 -15.88 5.68
C ALA A 40 4.52 -14.47 5.22
N VAL A 41 3.24 -14.09 5.35
CA VAL A 41 2.75 -12.76 4.96
C VAL A 41 3.21 -11.69 5.94
N GLN A 42 3.20 -12.01 7.24
CA GLN A 42 3.70 -11.12 8.29
C GLN A 42 5.19 -10.86 8.10
N ILE A 43 5.99 -11.91 7.89
CA ILE A 43 7.43 -11.79 7.64
C ILE A 43 7.69 -10.95 6.39
N ALA A 44 6.97 -11.21 5.29
CA ALA A 44 7.12 -10.45 4.05
C ALA A 44 6.77 -8.97 4.27
N TYR A 45 5.70 -8.64 4.99
CA TYR A 45 5.33 -7.26 5.28
C TYR A 45 6.34 -6.55 6.19
N ASP A 46 6.82 -7.24 7.23
CA ASP A 46 7.76 -6.68 8.18
C ASP A 46 9.15 -6.44 7.57
N ASN A 47 9.62 -7.40 6.76
CA ASN A 47 10.93 -7.36 6.10
C ASN A 47 10.89 -6.65 4.74
N SER A 48 9.72 -6.20 4.28
CA SER A 48 9.63 -5.45 3.02
C SER A 48 10.34 -4.11 3.16
N ASN A 49 11.25 -3.84 2.23
CA ASN A 49 11.89 -2.52 2.09
C ASN A 49 11.06 -1.57 1.21
N SER A 50 10.27 -2.14 0.28
CA SER A 50 9.50 -1.41 -0.72
C SER A 50 8.20 -2.16 -0.99
N PHE A 51 7.11 -1.41 -1.18
CA PHE A 51 5.82 -1.96 -1.60
C PHE A 51 5.57 -1.56 -3.05
N VAL A 52 5.43 -2.56 -3.92
CA VAL A 52 5.11 -2.36 -5.34
C VAL A 52 3.60 -2.42 -5.51
N ARG A 53 3.02 -1.48 -6.26
CA ARG A 53 1.57 -1.42 -6.49
C ARG A 53 1.07 -2.62 -7.29
N THR A 54 1.85 -3.03 -8.29
CA THR A 54 1.50 -4.13 -9.20
C THR A 54 1.81 -5.50 -8.62
N GLU A 55 2.34 -5.59 -7.40
CA GLU A 55 2.56 -6.87 -6.74
C GLU A 55 1.21 -7.53 -6.42
N PRO A 56 0.99 -8.80 -6.79
CA PRO A 56 -0.28 -9.47 -6.57
C PRO A 56 -0.61 -9.59 -5.08
N MET A 57 0.39 -9.70 -4.22
CA MET A 57 0.22 -9.71 -2.77
C MET A 57 -0.34 -8.38 -2.23
N MET A 58 0.10 -7.26 -2.80
CA MET A 58 -0.36 -5.92 -2.45
C MET A 58 -1.78 -5.67 -2.94
N ALA A 59 -2.05 -5.96 -4.21
CA ALA A 59 -3.40 -5.87 -4.77
C ALA A 59 -4.40 -6.73 -3.96
N SER A 60 -3.99 -7.93 -3.54
CA SER A 60 -4.81 -8.82 -2.70
C SER A 60 -5.05 -8.25 -1.30
N GLY A 61 -4.06 -7.56 -0.72
CA GLY A 61 -4.21 -6.89 0.58
C GLY A 61 -5.20 -5.75 0.54
N PHE A 62 -5.07 -4.86 -0.45
CA PHE A 62 -5.99 -3.74 -0.65
C PHE A 62 -7.41 -4.20 -1.00
N ALA A 63 -7.56 -5.16 -1.90
CA ALA A 63 -8.88 -5.71 -2.25
C ALA A 63 -9.58 -6.33 -1.05
N ALA A 64 -8.84 -7.01 -0.16
CA ALA A 64 -9.41 -7.58 1.06
C ALA A 64 -9.81 -6.53 2.11
N LEU A 65 -9.20 -5.34 2.06
CA LEU A 65 -9.60 -4.18 2.84
C LEU A 65 -10.77 -3.39 2.20
N GLY A 66 -11.22 -3.80 1.01
CA GLY A 66 -12.30 -3.15 0.26
C GLY A 66 -11.87 -1.95 -0.57
N PHE A 67 -10.57 -1.79 -0.82
CA PHE A 67 -10.06 -0.72 -1.67
C PHE A 67 -10.30 -1.03 -3.15
N ASN A 68 -10.68 -0.01 -3.91
CA ASN A 68 -10.71 -0.07 -5.37
C ASN A 68 -9.37 0.40 -5.97
N ASP A 69 -9.14 0.13 -7.26
CA ASP A 69 -7.88 0.44 -7.93
C ASP A 69 -7.53 1.94 -7.88
N GLU A 70 -8.54 2.82 -7.95
CA GLU A 70 -8.38 4.28 -7.88
C GLU A 70 -7.95 4.77 -6.49
N GLN A 71 -8.48 4.16 -5.43
CA GLN A 71 -8.09 4.44 -4.05
C GLN A 71 -6.67 3.95 -3.78
N VAL A 72 -6.28 2.79 -4.35
CA VAL A 72 -4.91 2.32 -4.30
C VAL A 72 -3.99 3.28 -5.06
N ASP A 73 -4.37 3.74 -6.25
CA ASP A 73 -3.62 4.76 -7.00
C ASP A 73 -3.42 6.03 -6.16
N ALA A 74 -4.49 6.58 -5.58
CA ALA A 74 -4.44 7.76 -4.74
C ALA A 74 -3.57 7.56 -3.49
N PHE A 75 -3.66 6.37 -2.87
CA PHE A 75 -2.84 6.00 -1.72
C PHE A 75 -1.35 6.04 -2.05
N PHE A 76 -0.97 5.44 -3.18
CA PHE A 76 0.43 5.41 -3.62
C PHE A 76 0.95 6.79 -3.98
N VAL A 77 0.15 7.62 -4.67
CA VAL A 77 0.51 9.00 -4.97
C VAL A 77 0.76 9.79 -3.69
N ALA A 78 -0.12 9.68 -2.70
CA ALA A 78 0.05 10.36 -1.41
C ALA A 78 1.27 9.82 -0.64
N ALA A 79 1.46 8.50 -0.60
CA ALA A 79 2.59 7.88 0.06
C ALA A 79 3.94 8.32 -0.54
N ALA A 80 4.03 8.50 -1.85
CA ALA A 80 5.25 8.96 -2.50
C ALA A 80 5.61 10.43 -2.23
N GLN A 81 4.69 11.21 -1.66
CA GLN A 81 4.97 12.59 -1.23
C GLN A 81 5.52 12.69 0.19
N ILE A 82 5.62 11.57 0.91
CA ILE A 82 6.21 11.47 2.26
C ILE A 82 7.70 11.11 2.18
#